data_AF-Q6BNK0-F1
#
_entry.id   AF-Q6BNK0-F1
#
_cell.length_a   1.000
_cell.length_b   1.000
_cell.length_c   1.000
_cell.angle_alpha   90.00
_cell.angle_beta   90.00
_cell.angle_gamma   90.00
#
_symmetry.space_group_name_H-M   'P 1'
#
loop_
_entity.id
_entity.type
_entity.pdbx_description
1 polymer ?
#
loop_
_entity_poly.entity_id
_entity_poly.type
_entity_poly.pdbx_seq_one_letter_code
_entity_poly.pdbx_strand_id
1 'polypeptide(L)'
;MSCEDEHHNHGNGSGHNHGSGHGHSHVAPIPTNESQSLLSKIDLPHATALNLANPPDDLQKIFRSQEDKYQLKPIIKTDCDPQIIINIPFLNGSVKLFSLILRTNGDKYCPKTIKVWKNDKTIDFDNAHSKKPTYTITHPQVGVMLNDDEDVPDVLEDDGDFVEHYLPRHIFTGVQQLTLFIDDIYDDDEDESHLHYIELRGEFTELTKDPVITLYESAANPTDHKNLTASEATNYSLGN
;
A
#
# COMPACT_ATOMS: atom_id res chain seq x y z
N MET A 1 -1.03 42.50 70.66
CA MET A 1 -1.04 41.23 71.41
C MET A 1 -0.23 40.23 70.60
N SER A 2 0.88 39.74 71.18
CA SER A 2 1.71 38.55 70.83
C SER A 2 2.20 38.39 69.37
N CYS A 3 3.47 38.55 68.98
CA CYS A 3 4.75 37.90 69.36
C CYS A 3 4.94 36.46 68.83
N GLU A 4 6.18 36.20 68.34
CA GLU A 4 6.89 34.93 67.99
C GLU A 4 7.02 34.64 66.47
N ASP A 5 8.19 34.80 65.81
CA ASP A 5 9.52 34.12 65.91
C ASP A 5 9.38 32.58 65.87
N GLU A 6 10.13 31.73 65.15
CA GLU A 6 11.36 31.80 64.34
C GLU A 6 11.57 30.41 63.66
N HIS A 7 12.36 30.36 62.57
CA HIS A 7 13.23 29.25 62.09
C HIS A 7 12.71 27.84 61.68
N HIS A 8 13.08 27.36 60.47
CA HIS A 8 14.15 26.36 60.24
C HIS A 8 14.17 25.78 58.80
N ASN A 9 15.40 25.62 58.30
CA ASN A 9 15.81 24.98 57.05
C ASN A 9 15.93 23.44 57.19
N HIS A 10 16.04 22.76 56.03
CA HIS A 10 16.58 21.40 55.75
C HIS A 10 15.61 20.29 55.32
N GLY A 11 15.88 19.74 54.11
CA GLY A 11 16.17 18.30 53.99
C GLY A 11 15.29 17.44 53.07
N ASN A 12 15.83 17.10 51.90
CA ASN A 12 15.69 15.86 51.10
C ASN A 12 14.39 15.02 51.11
N GLY A 13 13.89 14.73 49.90
CA GLY A 13 13.07 13.53 49.67
C GLY A 13 12.58 13.38 48.22
N SER A 14 13.18 12.44 47.49
CA SER A 14 12.84 12.03 46.13
C SER A 14 11.35 11.76 45.89
N GLY A 15 10.87 12.17 44.72
CA GLY A 15 9.60 11.75 44.14
C GLY A 15 9.63 11.91 42.63
N HIS A 16 10.40 11.07 41.95
CA HIS A 16 10.41 10.98 40.49
C HIS A 16 9.04 10.52 39.98
N ASN A 17 8.21 11.47 39.53
CA ASN A 17 7.03 11.14 38.76
C ASN A 17 7.44 11.02 37.28
N HIS A 18 7.69 9.78 36.85
CA HIS A 18 7.83 9.41 35.44
C HIS A 18 6.45 9.45 34.78
N GLY A 19 6.01 10.65 34.42
CA GLY A 19 4.99 10.82 33.38
C GLY A 19 5.64 10.50 32.04
N SER A 20 5.57 9.24 31.60
CA SER A 20 5.81 8.85 30.21
C SER A 20 4.74 9.47 29.33
N GLY A 21 4.92 10.75 29.01
CA GLY A 21 4.29 11.36 27.84
C GLY A 21 4.92 10.68 26.63
N HIS A 22 4.16 9.77 26.03
CA HIS A 22 4.47 9.21 24.72
C HIS A 22 4.71 10.39 23.76
N GLY A 23 5.98 10.65 23.47
CA GLY A 23 6.39 11.55 22.42
C GLY A 23 5.91 10.99 21.11
N HIS A 24 4.70 11.36 20.70
CA HIS A 24 4.32 11.34 19.31
C HIS A 24 5.27 12.29 18.61
N SER A 25 6.34 11.73 18.07
CA SER A 25 7.25 12.39 17.15
C SER A 25 6.42 12.79 15.92
N HIS A 26 5.78 13.95 15.99
CA HIS A 26 5.09 14.60 14.87
C HIS A 26 6.15 15.14 13.90
N VAL A 27 6.90 14.23 13.29
CA VAL A 27 7.62 14.57 12.08
C VAL A 27 6.54 14.71 11.02
N ALA A 28 6.37 15.93 10.51
CA ALA A 28 5.47 16.18 9.40
C ALA A 28 5.80 15.20 8.26
N PRO A 29 4.79 14.55 7.67
CA PRO A 29 5.02 13.62 6.57
C PRO A 29 5.75 14.35 5.44
N ILE A 30 6.67 13.63 4.79
CA ILE A 30 7.43 14.19 3.66
C ILE A 30 6.43 14.44 2.52
N PRO A 31 6.28 15.68 2.04
CA PRO A 31 5.33 16.00 1.00
C PRO A 31 5.64 15.23 -0.28
N THR A 32 4.61 14.97 -1.08
CA THR A 32 4.76 14.45 -2.44
C THR A 32 4.59 15.56 -3.47
N ASN A 33 4.81 15.26 -4.73
CA ASN A 33 4.54 16.16 -5.84
C ASN A 33 4.03 15.38 -7.06
N GLU A 34 3.48 16.11 -8.03
CA GLU A 34 2.82 15.54 -9.22
C GLU A 34 3.76 14.71 -10.11
N SER A 35 5.06 15.03 -10.14
CA SER A 35 6.05 14.25 -10.93
C SER A 35 6.28 12.84 -10.38
N GLN A 36 5.78 12.56 -9.17
CA GLN A 36 5.81 11.24 -8.55
C GLN A 36 4.56 10.41 -8.89
N SER A 37 3.69 10.89 -9.79
CA SER A 37 2.50 10.15 -10.21
C SER A 37 2.87 8.80 -10.82
N LEU A 38 2.22 7.75 -10.32
CA LEU A 38 2.40 6.37 -10.77
C LEU A 38 1.40 5.98 -11.86
N LEU A 39 0.56 6.90 -12.36
CA LEU A 39 -0.50 6.59 -13.33
C LEU A 39 0.01 5.77 -14.52
N SER A 40 1.11 6.19 -15.15
CA SER A 40 1.74 5.49 -16.28
C SER A 40 2.37 4.13 -15.93
N LYS A 41 2.42 3.79 -14.64
CA LYS A 41 3.02 2.58 -14.09
C LYS A 41 1.98 1.59 -13.58
N ILE A 42 0.70 1.98 -13.55
CA ILE A 42 -0.42 1.10 -13.22
C ILE A 42 -0.79 0.29 -14.47
N ASP A 43 -0.99 -1.01 -14.31
CA ASP A 43 -1.50 -1.89 -15.35
C ASP A 43 -3.04 -1.80 -15.39
N LEU A 44 -3.55 -0.65 -15.85
CA LEU A 44 -4.98 -0.31 -15.83
C LEU A 44 -5.88 -1.37 -16.48
N PRO A 45 -5.53 -1.99 -17.63
CA PRO A 45 -6.36 -3.04 -18.23
C PRO A 45 -6.54 -4.29 -17.36
N HIS A 46 -5.67 -4.51 -16.38
CA HIS A 46 -5.74 -5.62 -15.43
C HIS A 46 -6.14 -5.19 -14.02
N ALA A 47 -6.48 -3.91 -13.82
CA ALA A 47 -7.10 -3.47 -12.58
C ALA A 47 -8.50 -4.09 -12.46
N THR A 48 -8.84 -4.55 -11.26
CA THR A 48 -10.14 -5.22 -11.01
C THR A 48 -10.76 -4.70 -9.73
N ALA A 49 -12.09 -4.77 -9.65
CA ALA A 49 -12.82 -4.46 -8.44
C ALA A 49 -13.86 -5.55 -8.14
N LEU A 50 -14.11 -5.81 -6.86
CA LEU A 50 -15.18 -6.67 -6.36
C LEU A 50 -16.23 -5.79 -5.67
N ASN A 51 -17.52 -6.08 -5.89
CA ASN A 51 -18.67 -5.25 -5.50
C ASN A 51 -18.68 -3.87 -6.19
N LEU A 52 -18.46 -3.86 -7.51
CA LEU A 52 -18.56 -2.67 -8.36
C LEU A 52 -19.91 -2.67 -9.07
N ALA A 53 -20.73 -1.63 -8.88
CA ALA A 53 -22.02 -1.47 -9.56
C ALA A 53 -21.86 -1.07 -11.04
N ASN A 54 -20.80 -0.30 -11.34
CA ASN A 54 -20.47 0.11 -12.70
C ASN A 54 -19.97 -1.06 -13.54
N PRO A 55 -20.01 -0.94 -14.89
CA PRO A 55 -19.27 -1.85 -15.76
C PRO A 55 -17.78 -1.92 -15.38
N PRO A 56 -17.13 -3.10 -15.44
CA PRO A 56 -15.71 -3.25 -15.06
C PRO A 56 -14.75 -2.27 -15.77
N ASP A 57 -15.06 -1.91 -17.02
CA ASP A 57 -14.26 -0.98 -17.82
C ASP A 57 -14.30 0.47 -17.32
N ASP A 58 -15.21 0.81 -16.41
CA ASP A 58 -15.27 2.14 -15.78
C ASP A 58 -14.23 2.30 -14.66
N LEU A 59 -13.76 1.21 -14.06
CA LEU A 59 -12.79 1.27 -12.95
C LEU A 59 -11.51 2.01 -13.35
N GLN A 60 -10.98 1.73 -14.54
CA GLN A 60 -9.77 2.41 -15.01
C GLN A 60 -9.95 3.93 -15.21
N LYS A 61 -11.20 4.42 -15.34
CA LYS A 61 -11.50 5.83 -15.63
C LYS A 61 -11.36 6.74 -14.42
N ILE A 62 -11.32 6.21 -13.19
CA ILE A 62 -11.06 7.02 -11.98
C ILE A 62 -9.57 7.31 -11.78
N PHE A 63 -8.70 6.55 -12.44
CA PHE A 63 -7.27 6.80 -12.46
C PHE A 63 -6.98 7.81 -13.57
N ARG A 64 -6.96 9.09 -13.21
CA ARG A 64 -6.77 10.19 -14.18
C ARG A 64 -5.47 10.93 -13.99
N SER A 65 -5.06 11.64 -15.04
CA SER A 65 -3.94 12.57 -15.00
C SER A 65 -4.24 13.74 -14.06
N GLN A 66 -3.23 14.53 -13.73
CA GLN A 66 -3.41 15.74 -12.93
C GLN A 66 -4.28 16.79 -13.65
N GLU A 67 -4.22 16.83 -14.99
CA GLU A 67 -5.01 17.76 -15.82
C GLU A 67 -6.51 17.43 -15.76
N ASP A 68 -6.83 16.15 -15.61
CA ASP A 68 -8.20 15.63 -15.59
C ASP A 68 -8.74 15.37 -14.18
N LYS A 69 -7.99 15.74 -13.13
CA LYS A 69 -8.34 15.41 -11.72
C LYS A 69 -9.71 15.95 -11.30
N TYR A 70 -10.18 17.02 -11.94
CA TYR A 70 -11.46 17.66 -11.62
C TYR A 70 -12.67 16.99 -12.25
N GLN A 71 -12.48 16.01 -13.14
CA GLN A 71 -13.58 15.23 -13.71
C GLN A 71 -14.22 14.35 -12.64
N LEU A 72 -15.54 14.39 -12.51
CA LEU A 72 -16.28 13.61 -11.51
C LEU A 72 -16.86 12.29 -12.06
N LYS A 73 -16.96 12.16 -13.38
CA LYS A 73 -17.59 11.00 -14.04
C LYS A 73 -16.59 10.09 -14.76
N PRO A 74 -16.77 8.75 -14.71
CA PRO A 74 -17.84 8.05 -13.98
C PRO A 74 -17.64 8.12 -12.46
N ILE A 75 -18.75 8.05 -11.74
CA ILE A 75 -18.77 7.86 -10.28
C ILE A 75 -18.71 6.35 -10.07
N ILE A 76 -17.69 5.88 -9.37
CA ILE A 76 -17.56 4.48 -9.01
C ILE A 76 -18.34 4.23 -7.74
N LYS A 77 -19.31 3.32 -7.84
CA LYS A 77 -20.25 2.97 -6.78
C LYS A 77 -20.16 1.50 -6.43
N THR A 78 -20.49 1.21 -5.19
CA THR A 78 -20.70 -0.17 -4.73
C THR A 78 -22.13 -0.62 -5.03
N ASP A 79 -22.35 -1.94 -5.16
CA ASP A 79 -23.62 -2.48 -5.69
C ASP A 79 -24.61 -2.90 -4.58
N CYS A 80 -24.12 -3.64 -3.58
CA CYS A 80 -24.99 -4.23 -2.54
C CYS A 80 -24.73 -3.74 -1.12
N ASP A 81 -23.53 -3.22 -0.86
CA ASP A 81 -23.03 -2.86 0.48
C ASP A 81 -21.91 -1.82 0.30
N PRO A 82 -21.50 -1.08 1.36
CA PRO A 82 -20.50 -0.01 1.21
C PRO A 82 -19.09 -0.53 0.93
N GLN A 83 -18.88 -1.85 0.93
CA GLN A 83 -17.56 -2.44 0.84
C GLN A 83 -17.14 -2.65 -0.61
N ILE A 84 -15.91 -2.29 -0.94
CA ILE A 84 -15.34 -2.55 -2.28
C ILE A 84 -13.88 -2.92 -2.16
N ILE A 85 -13.48 -3.94 -2.91
CA ILE A 85 -12.08 -4.36 -3.03
C ILE A 85 -11.58 -3.92 -4.39
N ILE A 86 -10.55 -3.09 -4.45
CA ILE A 86 -9.90 -2.64 -5.68
C ILE A 86 -8.48 -3.19 -5.74
N ASN A 87 -8.20 -3.99 -6.75
CA ASN A 87 -6.87 -4.55 -7.02
C ASN A 87 -6.17 -3.76 -8.12
N ILE A 88 -5.04 -3.16 -7.77
CA ILE A 88 -4.27 -2.24 -8.61
C ILE A 88 -2.90 -2.88 -8.90
N PRO A 89 -2.74 -3.64 -9.98
CA PRO A 89 -1.44 -4.14 -10.41
C PRO A 89 -0.59 -3.01 -10.99
N PHE A 90 0.71 -3.09 -10.79
CA PHE A 90 1.69 -2.25 -11.49
C PHE A 90 2.29 -3.02 -12.67
N LEU A 91 2.82 -2.27 -13.65
CA LEU A 91 3.61 -2.82 -14.75
C LEU A 91 4.86 -3.55 -14.22
N ASN A 92 5.63 -4.19 -15.11
CA ASN A 92 6.79 -5.03 -14.77
C ASN A 92 7.91 -4.26 -14.02
N GLY A 93 7.73 -4.09 -12.73
CA GLY A 93 8.57 -3.27 -11.87
C GLY A 93 8.18 -3.37 -10.42
N SER A 94 8.89 -2.58 -9.61
CA SER A 94 8.69 -2.48 -8.18
C SER A 94 8.43 -1.03 -7.80
N VAL A 95 7.35 -0.81 -7.07
CA VAL A 95 6.94 0.50 -6.58
C VAL A 95 7.33 0.67 -5.13
N LYS A 96 7.81 1.87 -4.82
CA LYS A 96 7.87 2.41 -3.47
C LYS A 96 6.79 3.47 -3.33
N LEU A 97 5.69 3.13 -2.65
CA LEU A 97 4.51 3.98 -2.56
C LEU A 97 4.69 5.05 -1.46
N PHE A 98 4.35 6.29 -1.78
CA PHE A 98 4.48 7.44 -0.89
C PHE A 98 3.15 7.92 -0.37
N SER A 99 2.15 8.04 -1.24
CA SER A 99 0.81 8.47 -0.86
C SER A 99 -0.26 7.92 -1.80
N LEU A 100 -1.48 7.94 -1.28
CA LEU A 100 -2.74 7.64 -1.96
C LEU A 100 -3.60 8.89 -1.86
N ILE A 101 -3.97 9.49 -2.99
CA ILE A 101 -4.88 10.62 -3.05
C ILE A 101 -6.23 10.10 -3.53
N LEU A 102 -7.29 10.50 -2.83
CA LEU A 102 -8.66 10.12 -3.15
C LEU A 102 -9.51 11.39 -3.30
N ARG A 103 -10.43 11.36 -4.26
CA ARG A 103 -11.62 12.20 -4.27
C ARG A 103 -12.84 11.30 -4.19
N THR A 104 -13.65 11.49 -3.17
CA THR A 104 -14.80 10.67 -2.80
C THR A 104 -16.01 11.57 -2.61
N ASN A 105 -17.18 10.99 -2.32
CA ASN A 105 -18.28 11.75 -1.74
C ASN A 105 -17.90 12.25 -0.33
N GLY A 106 -18.39 13.43 0.03
CA GLY A 106 -18.04 14.13 1.27
C GLY A 106 -19.09 14.08 2.39
N ASP A 107 -20.25 13.46 2.15
CA ASP A 107 -21.36 13.40 3.10
C ASP A 107 -21.88 11.97 3.31
N LYS A 108 -22.86 11.53 2.52
CA LYS A 108 -23.63 10.29 2.69
C LYS A 108 -22.82 9.06 2.33
N TYR A 109 -22.23 9.08 1.14
CA TYR A 109 -21.52 7.94 0.54
C TYR A 109 -20.01 8.00 0.79
N CYS A 110 -19.61 8.70 1.86
CA CYS A 110 -18.22 8.99 2.16
C CYS A 110 -17.52 7.78 2.82
N PRO A 111 -16.47 7.21 2.21
CA PRO A 111 -15.67 6.14 2.81
C PRO A 111 -15.07 6.56 4.14
N LYS A 112 -14.94 5.63 5.08
CA LYS A 112 -14.34 5.91 6.39
C LYS A 112 -13.08 5.09 6.62
N THR A 113 -13.17 3.77 6.56
CA THR A 113 -12.03 2.89 6.82
C THR A 113 -11.53 2.26 5.52
N ILE A 114 -10.26 2.49 5.22
CA ILE A 114 -9.59 1.92 4.04
C ILE A 114 -8.44 1.03 4.52
N LYS A 115 -8.54 -0.27 4.27
CA LYS A 115 -7.48 -1.25 4.54
C LYS A 115 -6.65 -1.47 3.27
N VAL A 116 -5.35 -1.54 3.44
CA VAL A 116 -4.40 -1.63 2.32
C VAL A 116 -3.50 -2.85 2.51
N TRP A 117 -3.40 -3.69 1.48
CA TRP A 117 -2.42 -4.77 1.38
C TRP A 117 -1.48 -4.51 0.22
N LYS A 118 -0.24 -5.00 0.37
CA LYS A 118 0.76 -4.99 -0.71
C LYS A 118 1.06 -6.42 -1.12
N ASN A 119 1.12 -6.66 -2.42
CA ASN A 119 1.49 -7.94 -3.03
C ASN A 119 0.62 -9.12 -2.59
N ASP A 120 -0.64 -8.86 -2.27
CA ASP A 120 -1.55 -9.86 -1.74
C ASP A 120 -2.77 -10.01 -2.66
N LYS A 121 -2.67 -10.95 -3.59
CA LYS A 121 -3.71 -11.22 -4.61
C LYS A 121 -4.89 -12.01 -4.06
N THR A 122 -4.83 -12.45 -2.82
CA THR A 122 -5.84 -13.38 -2.28
C THR A 122 -6.89 -12.66 -1.44
N ILE A 123 -6.86 -11.32 -1.36
CA ILE A 123 -7.84 -10.58 -0.55
C ILE A 123 -9.21 -10.64 -1.24
N ASP A 124 -10.20 -11.09 -0.48
CA ASP A 124 -11.61 -11.20 -0.84
C ASP A 124 -12.47 -10.90 0.40
N PHE A 125 -13.80 -10.84 0.25
CA PHE A 125 -14.70 -10.55 1.37
C PHE A 125 -14.69 -11.62 2.47
N ASP A 126 -14.32 -12.87 2.15
CA ASP A 126 -14.22 -13.94 3.14
C ASP A 126 -13.04 -13.71 4.11
N ASN A 127 -11.97 -13.07 3.64
CA ASN A 127 -10.75 -12.90 4.44
C ASN A 127 -10.34 -11.45 4.76
N ALA A 128 -10.92 -10.44 4.12
CA ALA A 128 -10.55 -9.02 4.29
C ALA A 128 -10.65 -8.53 5.75
N HIS A 129 -11.55 -9.10 6.54
CA HIS A 129 -11.72 -8.75 7.96
C HIS A 129 -10.77 -9.50 8.90
N SER A 130 -10.33 -10.70 8.53
CA SER A 130 -9.50 -11.55 9.39
C SER A 130 -8.02 -11.39 9.10
N LYS A 131 -7.66 -11.07 7.86
CA LYS A 131 -6.29 -10.91 7.42
C LYS A 131 -5.76 -9.53 7.80
N LYS A 132 -4.61 -9.50 8.46
CA LYS A 132 -4.01 -8.23 8.91
C LYS A 132 -3.62 -7.37 7.69
N PRO A 133 -4.12 -6.12 7.59
CA PRO A 133 -3.69 -5.21 6.53
C PRO A 133 -2.25 -4.73 6.74
N THR A 134 -1.57 -4.41 5.64
CA THR A 134 -0.26 -3.75 5.68
C THR A 134 -0.36 -2.39 6.36
N TYR A 135 -1.45 -1.67 6.09
CA TYR A 135 -1.77 -0.39 6.70
C TYR A 135 -3.27 -0.14 6.68
N THR A 136 -3.76 0.63 7.65
CA THR A 136 -5.16 1.05 7.72
C THR A 136 -5.20 2.58 7.74
N ILE A 137 -6.10 3.14 6.94
CA ILE A 137 -6.31 4.56 6.76
C ILE A 137 -7.71 4.89 7.28
N THR A 138 -7.81 5.98 8.04
CA THR A 138 -9.11 6.61 8.32
C THR A 138 -9.25 7.80 7.38
N HIS A 139 -10.15 7.69 6.41
CA HIS A 139 -10.49 8.76 5.49
C HIS A 139 -11.38 9.78 6.21
N PRO A 140 -11.07 11.09 6.17
CA PRO A 140 -11.93 12.11 6.76
C PRO A 140 -13.20 12.27 5.93
N GLN A 141 -14.28 12.74 6.56
CA GLN A 141 -15.54 13.06 5.90
C GLN A 141 -15.41 14.38 5.13
N VAL A 142 -14.70 14.32 4.00
CA VAL A 142 -14.36 15.44 3.10
C VAL A 142 -14.40 14.91 1.67
N GLY A 143 -15.05 15.64 0.77
CA GLY A 143 -15.22 15.24 -0.61
C GLY A 143 -16.35 16.00 -1.28
N VAL A 144 -16.81 15.48 -2.42
CA VAL A 144 -17.89 16.06 -3.22
C VAL A 144 -19.22 16.00 -2.46
N MET A 145 -19.87 17.14 -2.27
CA MET A 145 -21.15 17.27 -1.53
C MET A 145 -22.37 17.14 -2.46
N LEU A 146 -22.34 16.16 -3.36
CA LEU A 146 -23.41 15.87 -4.32
C LEU A 146 -23.67 14.35 -4.30
N ASN A 147 -24.95 14.00 -4.12
CA ASN A 147 -25.38 12.61 -3.89
C ASN A 147 -26.16 12.03 -5.06
N ASP A 148 -26.92 12.87 -5.76
CA ASP A 148 -27.74 12.47 -6.88
C ASP A 148 -26.94 12.53 -8.18
N ASP A 149 -26.85 11.41 -8.90
CA ASP A 149 -26.03 11.28 -10.13
C ASP A 149 -26.41 12.31 -11.21
N GLU A 150 -27.67 12.72 -11.25
CA GLU A 150 -28.17 13.72 -12.19
C GLU A 150 -27.65 15.13 -11.88
N ASP A 151 -27.39 15.42 -10.60
CA ASP A 151 -26.91 16.72 -10.12
C ASP A 151 -25.38 16.83 -10.16
N VAL A 152 -24.67 15.70 -10.26
CA VAL A 152 -23.20 15.69 -10.37
C VAL A 152 -22.76 16.25 -11.74
N PRO A 153 -22.07 17.40 -11.79
CA PRO A 153 -21.53 17.94 -13.03
C PRO A 153 -20.38 17.05 -13.54
N ASP A 154 -20.05 17.17 -14.83
CA ASP A 154 -18.94 16.39 -15.39
C ASP A 154 -17.58 16.81 -14.81
N VAL A 155 -17.44 18.08 -14.45
CA VAL A 155 -16.23 18.70 -13.89
C VAL A 155 -16.62 19.60 -12.70
N LEU A 156 -15.85 19.49 -11.61
CA LEU A 156 -15.95 20.37 -10.45
C LEU A 156 -14.55 20.74 -9.96
N GLU A 157 -14.23 22.03 -10.03
CA GLU A 157 -12.94 22.57 -9.57
C GLU A 157 -13.03 22.94 -8.08
N ASP A 158 -12.67 21.99 -7.22
CA ASP A 158 -12.50 22.22 -5.79
C ASP A 158 -11.32 21.38 -5.28
N ASP A 159 -10.23 22.05 -4.91
CA ASP A 159 -9.05 21.38 -4.34
C ASP A 159 -9.32 20.84 -2.92
N GLY A 160 -10.35 21.35 -2.23
CA GLY A 160 -10.75 20.92 -0.89
C GLY A 160 -11.34 19.51 -0.84
N ASP A 161 -11.81 18.98 -1.97
CA ASP A 161 -12.40 17.65 -2.08
C ASP A 161 -11.36 16.52 -2.10
N PHE A 162 -10.08 16.84 -2.30
CA PHE A 162 -9.02 15.86 -2.42
C PHE A 162 -8.35 15.59 -1.09
N VAL A 163 -8.23 14.31 -0.72
CA VAL A 163 -7.54 13.89 0.50
C VAL A 163 -6.31 13.08 0.14
N GLU A 164 -5.13 13.60 0.52
CA GLU A 164 -3.87 12.86 0.42
C GLU A 164 -3.55 12.10 1.71
N HIS A 165 -3.49 10.77 1.59
CA HIS A 165 -3.05 9.86 2.63
C HIS A 165 -1.58 9.53 2.46
N TYR A 166 -0.73 10.10 3.33
CA TYR A 166 0.69 9.77 3.37
C TYR A 166 0.90 8.37 3.94
N LEU A 167 1.59 7.52 3.18
CA LEU A 167 1.86 6.14 3.55
C LEU A 167 3.27 5.99 4.11
N PRO A 168 3.50 5.09 5.08
CA PRO A 168 4.83 4.80 5.58
C PRO A 168 5.74 4.22 4.49
N ARG A 169 6.56 5.08 3.86
CA ARG A 169 7.41 4.74 2.70
C ARG A 169 8.34 3.54 2.92
N HIS A 170 8.70 3.24 4.17
CA HIS A 170 9.53 2.09 4.53
C HIS A 170 8.75 0.77 4.52
N ILE A 171 7.44 0.81 4.81
CA ILE A 171 6.54 -0.35 4.75
C ILE A 171 6.16 -0.62 3.30
N PHE A 172 5.86 0.41 2.52
CA PHE A 172 5.42 0.30 1.14
C PHE A 172 6.56 0.32 0.12
N THR A 173 7.64 -0.42 0.38
CA THR A 173 8.65 -0.78 -0.62
C THR A 173 8.30 -2.11 -1.28
N GLY A 174 8.77 -2.33 -2.50
CA GLY A 174 8.65 -3.65 -3.14
C GLY A 174 7.27 -3.94 -3.73
N VAL A 175 6.42 -2.95 -3.93
CA VAL A 175 5.01 -3.14 -4.31
C VAL A 175 4.91 -3.45 -5.80
N GLN A 176 4.33 -4.60 -6.14
CA GLN A 176 3.98 -5.05 -7.50
C GLN A 176 2.47 -5.00 -7.72
N GLN A 177 1.69 -5.09 -6.65
CA GLN A 177 0.25 -4.89 -6.65
C GLN A 177 -0.18 -4.28 -5.32
N LEU A 178 -1.13 -3.36 -5.38
CA LEU A 178 -1.82 -2.80 -4.22
C LEU A 178 -3.26 -3.31 -4.19
N THR A 179 -3.74 -3.71 -3.03
CA THR A 179 -5.16 -4.00 -2.83
C THR A 179 -5.72 -3.02 -1.82
N LEU A 180 -6.75 -2.28 -2.23
CA LEU A 180 -7.52 -1.37 -1.39
C LEU A 180 -8.83 -2.06 -1.03
N PHE A 181 -9.23 -1.99 0.23
CA PHE A 181 -10.54 -2.41 0.70
C PHE A 181 -11.16 -1.26 1.45
N ILE A 182 -12.29 -0.77 0.96
CA ILE A 182 -13.15 0.14 1.72
C ILE A 182 -14.07 -0.74 2.54
N ASP A 183 -14.03 -0.56 3.86
CA ASP A 183 -14.66 -1.45 4.83
C ASP A 183 -16.02 -0.92 5.32
N ASP A 184 -16.12 0.40 5.47
CA ASP A 184 -17.30 1.12 5.95
C ASP A 184 -17.32 2.58 5.43
N ILE A 185 -18.48 3.21 5.56
CA ILE A 185 -18.73 4.64 5.31
C ILE A 185 -19.07 5.37 6.63
N TYR A 186 -19.28 6.69 6.56
CA TYR A 186 -19.67 7.49 7.73
C TYR A 186 -21.16 7.43 8.05
N ASP A 187 -22.02 7.32 7.04
CA ASP A 187 -23.47 7.28 7.20
C ASP A 187 -23.94 5.84 7.33
N ASP A 188 -24.41 5.43 8.51
CA ASP A 188 -24.86 4.06 8.77
C ASP A 188 -26.22 3.74 8.12
N ASP A 189 -26.94 4.74 7.59
CA ASP A 189 -28.24 4.58 6.93
C ASP A 189 -28.12 4.36 5.40
N GLU A 190 -26.92 4.49 4.84
CA GLU A 190 -26.64 4.32 3.41
C GLU A 190 -25.78 3.07 3.18
N ASP A 191 -26.01 2.38 2.07
CA ASP A 191 -25.35 1.09 1.75
C ASP A 191 -24.38 1.21 0.57
N GLU A 192 -24.06 2.44 0.14
CA GLU A 192 -23.20 2.70 -1.01
C GLU A 192 -21.97 3.54 -0.64
N SER A 193 -20.84 3.28 -1.30
CA SER A 193 -19.64 4.13 -1.24
C SER A 193 -19.35 4.72 -2.62
N HIS A 194 -19.09 6.02 -2.70
CA HIS A 194 -18.87 6.72 -3.98
C HIS A 194 -17.44 7.26 -4.10
N LEU A 195 -16.79 6.94 -5.22
CA LEU A 195 -15.42 7.34 -5.56
C LEU A 195 -15.39 8.07 -6.90
N HIS A 196 -14.69 9.21 -6.95
CA HIS A 196 -14.56 10.02 -8.16
C HIS A 196 -13.15 9.97 -8.77
N TYR A 197 -12.12 9.80 -7.94
CA TYR A 197 -10.72 9.87 -8.37
C TYR A 197 -9.79 9.09 -7.45
N ILE A 198 -8.79 8.43 -8.04
CA ILE A 198 -7.67 7.81 -7.32
C ILE A 198 -6.35 8.20 -7.98
N GLU A 199 -5.40 8.68 -7.19
CA GLU A 199 -4.01 8.86 -7.60
C GLU A 199 -3.06 8.16 -6.62
N LEU A 200 -2.05 7.50 -7.17
CA LEU A 200 -0.96 6.89 -6.42
C LEU A 200 0.32 7.64 -6.74
N ARG A 201 1.05 8.07 -5.71
CA ARG A 201 2.37 8.72 -5.87
C ARG A 201 3.48 7.89 -5.25
N GLY A 202 4.62 7.84 -5.90
CA GLY A 202 5.76 7.04 -5.45
C GLY A 202 6.94 7.06 -6.40
N GLU A 203 7.86 6.10 -6.19
CA GLU A 203 8.97 5.80 -7.09
C GLU A 203 8.72 4.44 -7.74
N PHE A 204 8.97 4.35 -9.06
CA PHE A 204 8.92 3.10 -9.80
C PHE A 204 10.33 2.69 -10.22
N THR A 205 10.69 1.45 -9.95
CA THR A 205 11.93 0.82 -10.42
C THR A 205 11.56 -0.32 -11.36
N GLU A 206 12.02 -0.26 -12.61
CA GLU A 206 11.79 -1.32 -13.57
C GLU A 206 12.53 -2.60 -13.16
N LEU A 207 11.86 -3.74 -13.25
CA LEU A 207 12.47 -5.04 -12.99
C LEU A 207 12.99 -5.59 -14.33
N THR A 208 14.29 -5.41 -14.58
CA THR A 208 14.91 -6.04 -15.75
C THR A 208 14.94 -7.55 -15.51
N LYS A 209 14.31 -8.30 -16.42
CA LYS A 209 14.52 -9.75 -16.52
C LYS A 209 15.85 -9.96 -17.25
N ASP A 210 16.96 -9.55 -16.67
CA ASP A 210 18.24 -10.09 -17.11
C ASP A 210 18.29 -11.53 -16.58
N PRO A 211 18.22 -12.57 -17.45
CA PRO A 211 18.53 -13.89 -16.99
C PRO A 211 19.97 -13.83 -16.48
N VAL A 212 20.16 -14.03 -15.18
CA VAL A 212 21.47 -14.44 -14.66
C VAL A 212 21.71 -15.81 -15.27
N ILE A 213 22.27 -15.84 -16.48
CA ILE A 213 22.83 -17.04 -17.07
C ILE A 213 24.00 -17.36 -16.18
N THR A 214 23.74 -18.14 -15.12
CA THR A 214 24.79 -18.80 -14.39
C THR A 214 25.30 -19.86 -15.36
N LEU A 215 26.28 -19.48 -16.17
CA LEU A 215 27.08 -20.43 -16.91
C LEU A 215 27.82 -21.24 -15.84
N TYR A 216 27.16 -22.27 -15.31
CA TYR A 216 27.84 -23.29 -14.54
C TYR A 216 28.78 -23.95 -15.53
N GLU A 217 30.05 -23.59 -15.46
CA GLU A 217 31.16 -24.27 -16.15
C GLU A 217 31.19 -25.73 -15.68
N SER A 218 30.28 -26.55 -16.19
CA SER A 218 30.33 -28.00 -16.06
C SER A 218 31.19 -28.54 -17.20
N ALA A 219 32.43 -28.09 -17.29
CA ALA A 219 33.46 -28.87 -17.95
C ALA A 219 33.94 -29.91 -16.94
N ALA A 220 33.31 -31.09 -16.94
CA ALA A 220 33.95 -32.26 -16.33
C ALA A 220 35.29 -32.45 -17.05
N ASN A 221 36.40 -32.18 -16.37
CA ASN A 221 37.72 -32.45 -16.88
C ASN A 221 37.85 -33.98 -17.03
N PRO A 222 38.00 -34.54 -18.25
CA PRO A 222 38.06 -35.99 -18.48
C PRO A 222 39.28 -36.69 -17.87
N THR A 223 40.13 -35.95 -17.16
CA THR A 223 41.47 -36.40 -16.76
C THR A 223 41.54 -36.93 -15.32
N ASP A 224 40.47 -36.87 -14.52
CA ASP A 224 40.53 -37.22 -13.08
C ASP A 224 39.99 -38.61 -12.71
N HIS A 225 39.66 -39.46 -13.69
CA HIS A 225 39.36 -40.87 -13.43
C HIS A 225 40.48 -41.78 -13.95
N LYS A 226 41.59 -41.88 -13.21
CA LYS A 226 42.50 -43.03 -13.36
C LYS A 226 41.91 -44.24 -12.62
N ASN A 227 41.31 -45.13 -13.40
CA ASN A 227 40.99 -46.49 -12.99
C ASN A 227 42.26 -47.21 -12.52
N LEU A 228 42.42 -47.39 -11.21
CA LEU A 228 43.42 -48.29 -10.63
C LEU A 228 42.76 -49.63 -10.32
N THR A 229 42.48 -50.43 -11.36
CA THR A 229 42.27 -51.88 -11.20
C THR A 229 42.76 -52.65 -12.42
N ALA A 230 43.60 -53.64 -12.14
CA ALA A 230 44.19 -54.68 -13.01
C ALA A 230 45.31 -54.16 -13.94
N SER A 231 46.51 -54.75 -14.02
CA SER A 231 46.93 -56.12 -13.70
C SER A 231 48.44 -56.21 -13.97
N GLU A 232 49.25 -56.59 -12.98
CA GLU A 232 50.61 -57.08 -13.24
C GLU A 232 50.75 -58.47 -12.63
N ALA A 233 50.70 -59.45 -13.52
CA ALA A 233 51.25 -60.78 -13.30
C ALA A 233 52.77 -60.63 -13.13
N THR A 234 53.33 -61.18 -12.07
CA THR A 234 54.78 -61.39 -12.00
C THR A 234 55.09 -62.71 -11.32
N ASN A 235 55.91 -63.47 -12.02
CA ASN A 235 56.25 -64.87 -11.82
C ASN A 235 56.89 -65.15 -10.45
N TYR A 236 56.44 -66.22 -9.78
CA TYR A 236 57.25 -66.90 -8.77
C TYR A 236 58.12 -67.97 -9.45
N SER A 237 59.43 -67.75 -9.33
CA SER A 237 60.50 -68.62 -9.81
C SER A 237 60.59 -69.91 -8.99
N LEU A 238 60.62 -71.07 -9.66
CA LEU A 238 61.08 -72.33 -9.09
C LEU A 238 62.60 -72.31 -8.94
N GLY A 239 63.10 -72.70 -7.77
CA GLY A 239 64.52 -72.94 -7.51
C GLY A 239 64.69 -73.95 -6.39
N ASN A 240 64.99 -75.19 -6.79
CA ASN A 240 65.49 -76.37 -6.07
C ASN A 240 64.88 -76.78 -4.72
#